data_AF-A0A932L8J2-F1
#
_entry.id   AF-A0A932L8J2-F1
#
_cell.length_a   1.000
_cell.length_b   1.000
_cell.length_c   1.000
_cell.angle_alpha   90.00
_cell.angle_beta   90.00
_cell.angle_gamma   90.00
#
_symmetry.space_group_name_H-M   'P 1'
#
loop_
_entity.id
_entity.type
_entity.pdbx_description
1 polymer ?
#
loop_
_entity_poly.entity_id
_entity_poly.type
_entity_poly.pdbx_seq_one_letter_code
_entity_poly.pdbx_strand_id
1 'polypeptide(L)'
;MPPVENAPEGDHTLRAALQSQLSPTILTRLDEVCEHSRLSVCEILAQAIDFGWHVQMSGELDRRPESPRGGHDRFPESVPQSYNGWTNYETWCVHLWLTNEEGTYNHCRELARQATAEAPDSEQVRRRVWTIEEAKKFSLADRLKEFVEEMSPLADGASMFTDLLNAAISEVDLHEIAEAFLED
;
A
#
# COMPACT_ATOMS: atom_id res chain seq x y z
N MET A 1 36.05 -12.78 -39.33
CA MET A 1 35.31 -12.29 -38.14
C MET A 1 34.33 -13.38 -37.74
N PRO A 2 34.41 -13.96 -36.54
CA PRO A 2 33.34 -14.80 -36.02
C PRO A 2 32.14 -13.92 -35.60
N PRO A 3 30.92 -14.49 -35.52
CA PRO A 3 29.70 -13.75 -35.27
C PRO A 3 29.60 -13.31 -33.80
N VAL A 4 28.84 -12.25 -33.57
CA VAL A 4 28.53 -11.67 -32.27
C VAL A 4 27.67 -12.66 -31.48
N GLU A 5 28.29 -13.43 -30.60
CA GLU A 5 27.62 -14.33 -29.68
C GLU A 5 28.05 -13.91 -28.27
N ASN A 6 27.17 -13.18 -27.58
CA ASN A 6 27.10 -12.96 -26.14
C ASN A 6 25.90 -12.03 -25.85
N ALA A 7 24.68 -12.54 -26.04
CA ALA A 7 23.53 -12.02 -25.29
C ALA A 7 23.59 -12.65 -23.89
N PRO A 8 23.41 -11.89 -22.80
CA PRO A 8 23.79 -12.33 -21.47
C PRO A 8 22.81 -13.39 -20.94
N GLU A 9 23.36 -14.41 -20.27
CA GLU A 9 22.65 -15.55 -19.66
C GLU A 9 21.47 -15.17 -18.72
N GLY A 10 21.30 -13.89 -18.37
CA GLY A 10 20.28 -13.39 -17.43
C GLY A 10 18.84 -13.33 -17.96
N ASP A 11 18.63 -13.21 -19.27
CA ASP A 11 17.26 -13.00 -19.80
C ASP A 11 16.45 -14.32 -19.81
N HIS A 12 17.11 -15.46 -20.01
CA HIS A 12 16.49 -16.78 -19.95
C HIS A 12 16.12 -17.20 -18.52
N THR A 13 16.96 -16.89 -17.55
CA THR A 13 16.69 -17.15 -16.11
C THR A 13 15.56 -16.29 -15.59
N LEU A 14 15.52 -15.01 -15.99
CA LEU A 14 14.43 -14.11 -15.62
C LEU A 14 13.10 -14.56 -16.23
N ARG A 15 13.11 -14.97 -17.51
CA ARG A 15 11.91 -15.48 -18.18
C ARG A 15 11.37 -16.76 -17.54
N ALA A 16 12.25 -17.69 -17.15
CA ALA A 16 11.87 -18.90 -16.42
C ALA A 16 11.27 -18.57 -15.04
N ALA A 17 11.80 -17.58 -14.34
CA ALA A 17 11.24 -17.12 -13.07
C ALA A 17 9.84 -16.49 -13.28
N LEU A 18 9.67 -15.63 -14.28
CA LEU A 18 8.40 -14.98 -14.62
C LEU A 18 7.32 -15.99 -15.03
N GLN A 19 7.70 -17.06 -15.74
CA GLN A 19 6.78 -18.16 -16.10
C GLN A 19 6.19 -18.89 -14.89
N SER A 20 6.89 -18.88 -13.75
CA SER A 20 6.40 -19.49 -12.51
C SER A 20 5.48 -18.59 -11.69
N GLN A 21 5.50 -17.28 -11.95
CA GLN A 21 4.83 -16.25 -11.13
C GLN A 21 3.69 -15.54 -11.86
N LEU A 22 3.71 -15.48 -13.19
CA LEU A 22 2.76 -14.71 -13.99
C LEU A 22 1.87 -15.61 -14.83
N SER A 23 0.63 -15.16 -15.05
CA SER A 23 -0.32 -15.88 -15.90
C SER A 23 0.12 -15.88 -17.38
N PRO A 24 -0.28 -16.88 -18.18
CA PRO A 24 0.05 -16.94 -19.61
C PRO A 24 -0.36 -15.68 -20.38
N THR A 25 -1.48 -15.07 -20.01
CA THR A 25 -1.99 -13.82 -20.61
C THR A 25 -1.04 -12.64 -20.38
N ILE A 26 -0.48 -12.54 -19.18
CA ILE A 26 0.48 -11.47 -18.83
C ILE A 26 1.79 -11.69 -19.58
N LEU A 27 2.24 -12.94 -19.69
CA LEU A 27 3.45 -13.30 -20.43
C LEU A 27 3.30 -12.99 -21.93
N THR A 28 2.14 -13.29 -22.53
CA THR A 28 1.86 -12.94 -23.92
C THR A 28 1.91 -11.43 -24.15
N ARG A 29 1.32 -10.64 -23.25
CA ARG A 29 1.38 -9.17 -23.34
C ARG A 29 2.79 -8.63 -23.16
N LEU A 30 3.57 -9.22 -22.26
CA LEU A 30 4.97 -8.87 -22.05
C LEU A 30 5.79 -9.12 -23.33
N ASP A 31 5.59 -10.27 -23.97
CA ASP A 31 6.23 -10.64 -25.23
C ASP A 31 5.82 -9.68 -26.37
N GLU A 32 4.53 -9.34 -26.48
CA GLU A 32 4.04 -8.35 -27.44
C GLU A 32 4.71 -6.97 -27.24
N VAL A 33 4.87 -6.52 -25.99
CA VAL A 33 5.53 -5.25 -25.68
C VAL A 33 7.03 -5.28 -25.99
N CYS A 34 7.69 -6.41 -25.75
CA CYS A 34 9.10 -6.62 -26.14
C CYS A 34 9.28 -6.49 -27.65
N GLU A 35 8.41 -7.14 -28.44
CA GLU A 35 8.47 -7.13 -29.91
C GLU A 35 8.24 -5.73 -30.50
N HIS A 36 7.29 -4.98 -29.96
CA HIS A 36 6.95 -3.65 -30.46
C HIS A 36 7.98 -2.59 -30.05
N SER A 37 8.58 -2.73 -28.87
CA SER A 37 9.47 -1.72 -28.29
C SER A 37 10.95 -1.98 -28.57
N ARG A 38 11.29 -3.18 -29.08
CA ARG A 38 12.68 -3.69 -29.22
C ARG A 38 13.49 -3.65 -27.92
N LEU A 39 12.80 -3.75 -26.79
CA LEU A 39 13.38 -3.80 -25.46
C LEU A 39 13.34 -5.25 -24.96
N SER A 40 14.36 -5.64 -24.20
CA SER A 40 14.36 -6.90 -23.47
C SER A 40 13.34 -6.88 -22.33
N VAL A 41 12.98 -8.07 -21.84
CA VAL A 41 12.11 -8.22 -20.66
C VAL A 41 12.71 -7.51 -19.45
N CYS A 42 14.03 -7.60 -19.26
CA CYS A 42 14.75 -6.87 -18.23
C CYS A 42 14.56 -5.35 -18.33
N GLU A 43 14.64 -4.79 -19.54
CA GLU A 43 14.49 -3.35 -19.76
C GLU A 43 13.06 -2.87 -19.57
N ILE A 44 12.07 -3.67 -19.98
CA ILE A 44 10.66 -3.36 -19.76
C ILE A 44 10.32 -3.40 -18.27
N LEU A 45 10.82 -4.40 -17.53
CA LEU A 45 10.64 -4.46 -16.09
C LEU A 45 11.37 -3.34 -15.37
N ALA A 46 12.59 -2.99 -15.80
CA ALA A 46 13.31 -1.83 -15.27
C ALA A 46 12.54 -0.53 -15.53
N GLN A 47 11.97 -0.34 -16.73
CA GLN A 47 11.14 0.83 -17.04
C GLN A 47 9.80 0.84 -16.30
N ALA A 48 9.20 -0.33 -16.04
CA ALA A 48 7.98 -0.43 -15.24
C ALA A 48 8.24 -0.13 -13.76
N ILE A 49 9.37 -0.61 -13.23
CA ILE A 49 9.84 -0.28 -11.88
C ILE A 49 10.21 1.20 -11.81
N ASP A 50 10.92 1.74 -12.80
CA ASP A 50 11.26 3.16 -12.87
C ASP A 50 10.01 4.03 -13.04
N PHE A 51 9.00 3.59 -13.79
CA PHE A 51 7.72 4.30 -13.92
C PHE A 51 6.89 4.21 -12.64
N GLY A 52 6.84 3.05 -11.99
CA GLY A 52 6.25 2.91 -10.66
C GLY A 52 6.97 3.78 -9.63
N TRP A 53 8.30 3.83 -9.69
CA TRP A 53 9.15 4.73 -8.91
C TRP A 53 8.90 6.19 -9.27
N HIS A 54 8.67 6.56 -10.54
CA HIS A 54 8.43 7.94 -10.96
C HIS A 54 7.03 8.42 -10.60
N VAL A 55 6.01 7.56 -10.71
CA VAL A 55 4.65 7.82 -10.21
C VAL A 55 4.68 7.95 -8.69
N GLN A 56 5.50 7.15 -7.99
CA GLN A 56 5.71 7.21 -6.55
C GLN A 56 6.63 8.36 -6.08
N MET A 57 7.51 8.89 -6.94
CA MET A 57 8.49 9.96 -6.62
C MET A 57 8.19 11.32 -7.26
N SER A 58 7.13 11.42 -8.07
CA SER A 58 6.55 12.72 -8.45
C SER A 58 5.79 13.34 -7.27
N GLY A 59 5.51 12.59 -6.21
CA GLY A 59 5.37 13.10 -4.85
C GLY A 59 6.76 13.31 -4.27
N GLU A 60 7.27 14.53 -4.40
CA GLU A 60 8.66 14.92 -4.13
C GLU A 60 9.25 14.35 -2.83
N LEU A 61 10.54 14.01 -2.92
CA LEU A 61 11.51 13.95 -1.82
C LEU A 61 11.29 15.08 -0.80
N ASP A 62 10.39 14.91 0.17
CA ASP A 62 10.49 15.68 1.41
C ASP A 62 11.52 14.97 2.28
N ARG A 63 12.72 15.54 2.25
CA ARG A 63 13.82 15.15 3.11
C ARG A 63 13.29 15.22 4.53
N ARG A 64 13.41 14.13 5.30
CA ARG A 64 13.50 14.22 6.76
C ARG A 64 14.40 15.43 7.07
N PRO A 65 13.91 16.53 7.67
CA PRO A 65 14.80 17.63 7.97
C PRO A 65 15.84 17.09 8.94
N GLU A 66 17.12 17.22 8.57
CA GLU A 66 18.20 16.97 9.53
C GLU A 66 17.92 17.87 10.72
N SER A 67 17.64 17.26 11.88
CA SER A 67 17.52 17.97 13.14
C SER A 67 18.78 18.83 13.32
N PRO A 68 18.68 20.17 13.37
CA PRO A 68 19.85 21.00 13.58
C PRO A 68 20.42 20.65 14.95
N ARG A 69 21.61 20.04 14.99
CA ARG A 69 22.34 19.86 16.24
C ARG A 69 22.81 21.24 16.69
N GLY A 70 22.05 21.87 17.59
CA GLY A 70 22.53 22.97 18.42
C GLY A 70 21.60 24.17 18.46
N GLY A 71 21.09 24.49 19.65
CA GLY A 71 20.43 25.75 19.94
C GLY A 71 19.21 25.55 20.82
N HIS A 72 19.31 26.02 22.06
CA HIS A 72 18.32 25.90 23.11
C HIS A 72 17.15 26.88 22.85
N ASP A 73 16.43 26.74 21.75
CA ASP A 73 15.24 27.56 21.46
C ASP A 73 13.98 26.72 21.58
N ARG A 74 13.01 27.30 22.30
CA ARG A 74 11.68 26.78 22.60
C ARG A 74 11.06 26.24 21.29
N PHE A 75 10.89 24.91 21.20
CA PHE A 75 10.29 24.25 20.06
C PHE A 75 8.98 24.97 19.68
N PRO A 76 8.85 25.55 18.48
CA PRO A 76 7.52 25.81 17.94
C PRO A 76 6.83 24.45 17.85
N GLU A 77 5.58 24.36 18.34
CA GLU A 77 4.75 23.17 18.13
C GLU A 77 4.87 22.78 16.65
N SER A 78 5.48 21.62 16.38
CA SER A 78 5.59 21.10 15.02
C SER A 78 4.17 20.96 14.51
N VAL A 79 3.81 21.73 13.48
CA VAL A 79 2.53 21.54 12.79
C VAL A 79 2.52 20.06 12.37
N PRO A 80 1.53 19.25 12.79
CA PRO A 80 1.45 17.87 12.33
C PRO A 80 1.43 17.90 10.82
N GLN A 81 2.48 17.37 10.22
CA GLN A 81 2.69 17.46 8.79
C GLN A 81 1.84 16.34 8.18
N SER A 82 0.70 16.71 7.61
CA SER A 82 -0.09 15.78 6.80
C SER A 82 0.75 15.30 5.62
N TYR A 83 0.56 14.04 5.22
CA TYR A 83 1.27 13.41 4.13
C TYR A 83 0.33 13.16 2.95
N ASN A 84 0.53 13.86 1.83
CA ASN A 84 -0.33 13.75 0.65
C ASN A 84 -1.83 13.92 0.95
N GLY A 85 -2.19 14.78 1.91
CA GLY A 85 -3.56 15.01 2.33
C GLY A 85 -4.09 14.07 3.42
N TRP A 86 -3.30 13.08 3.83
CA TRP A 86 -3.60 12.16 4.93
C TRP A 86 -2.95 12.61 6.24
N THR A 87 -3.43 12.13 7.38
CA THR A 87 -2.91 12.52 8.70
C THR A 87 -1.42 12.22 8.88
N ASN A 88 -0.90 11.13 8.31
CA ASN A 88 0.52 10.77 8.32
C ASN A 88 0.88 9.84 7.15
N TYR A 89 2.16 9.45 7.08
CA TYR A 89 2.68 8.57 6.03
C TYR A 89 2.10 7.15 6.13
N GLU A 90 2.00 6.62 7.35
CA GLU A 90 1.52 5.27 7.63
C GLU A 90 0.08 5.09 7.13
N THR A 91 -0.81 6.03 7.41
CA THR A 91 -2.19 6.06 6.93
C THR A 91 -2.25 6.11 5.41
N TRP A 92 -1.52 7.02 4.77
CA TRP A 92 -1.46 7.10 3.31
C TRP A 92 -0.94 5.80 2.68
N CYS A 93 0.11 5.22 3.25
CA CYS A 93 0.74 4.02 2.73
C CYS A 93 -0.23 2.84 2.78
N VAL A 94 -0.92 2.64 3.91
CA VAL A 94 -1.93 1.57 4.04
C VAL A 94 -3.07 1.80 3.05
N HIS A 95 -3.62 3.02 2.97
CA HIS A 95 -4.69 3.32 2.00
C HIS A 95 -4.26 3.03 0.55
N LEU A 96 -3.03 3.43 0.18
CA LEU A 96 -2.47 3.16 -1.14
C LEU A 96 -2.49 1.65 -1.44
N TRP A 97 -1.99 0.81 -0.52
CA TRP A 97 -1.97 -0.63 -0.73
C TRP A 97 -3.37 -1.26 -0.78
N LEU A 98 -4.30 -0.78 0.04
CA LEU A 98 -5.68 -1.29 0.06
C LEU A 98 -6.48 -0.93 -1.21
N THR A 99 -6.06 0.09 -1.95
CA THR A 99 -6.77 0.57 -3.15
C THR A 99 -6.10 0.22 -4.47
N ASN A 100 -4.82 -0.16 -4.45
CA ASN A 100 -4.04 -0.36 -5.68
C ASN A 100 -4.34 -1.69 -6.40
N GLU A 101 -4.66 -2.76 -5.65
CA GLU A 101 -4.98 -4.06 -6.24
C GLU A 101 -6.50 -4.31 -6.28
N GLU A 102 -7.03 -4.68 -7.45
CA GLU A 102 -8.48 -4.86 -7.65
C GLU A 102 -9.12 -5.84 -6.66
N GLY A 103 -8.44 -6.96 -6.36
CA GLY A 103 -8.94 -7.94 -5.40
C GLY A 103 -9.08 -7.37 -4.00
N THR A 104 -8.02 -6.73 -3.51
CA THR A 104 -7.95 -6.07 -2.21
C THR A 104 -8.97 -4.95 -2.10
N TYR A 105 -9.06 -4.09 -3.12
CA TYR A 105 -10.03 -3.00 -3.18
C TYR A 105 -11.47 -3.51 -3.11
N ASN A 106 -11.81 -4.52 -3.93
CA ASN A 106 -13.15 -5.11 -3.94
C ASN A 106 -13.50 -5.75 -2.60
N HIS A 107 -12.53 -6.38 -1.95
CA HIS A 107 -12.71 -6.93 -0.60
C HIS A 107 -13.01 -5.82 0.42
N CYS A 108 -12.20 -4.76 0.44
CA CYS A 108 -12.43 -3.59 1.31
C CYS A 108 -13.79 -2.93 1.05
N ARG A 109 -14.22 -2.80 -0.22
CA ARG A 109 -15.55 -2.29 -0.57
C ARG A 109 -16.67 -3.20 -0.04
N GLU A 110 -16.47 -4.51 -0.04
CA GLU A 110 -17.43 -5.44 0.54
C GLU A 110 -17.51 -5.31 2.06
N LEU A 111 -16.37 -5.16 2.75
CA LEU A 111 -16.34 -4.86 4.18
C LEU A 111 -17.10 -3.57 4.50
N ALA A 112 -16.94 -2.53 3.68
CA ALA A 112 -17.66 -1.26 3.83
C ALA A 112 -19.17 -1.40 3.65
N ARG A 113 -19.62 -2.20 2.68
CA ARG A 113 -21.06 -2.52 2.49
C ARG A 113 -21.64 -3.25 3.69
N GLN A 114 -20.93 -4.24 4.20
CA GLN A 114 -21.38 -5.01 5.37
C GLN A 114 -21.44 -4.13 6.62
N ALA A 115 -20.41 -3.32 6.89
CA ALA A 115 -20.42 -2.35 7.99
C ALA A 115 -21.61 -1.38 7.87
N THR A 116 -21.91 -0.91 6.66
CA THR A 116 -23.07 -0.06 6.38
C THR A 116 -24.40 -0.74 6.66
N ALA A 117 -24.54 -2.01 6.27
CA ALA A 117 -25.77 -2.78 6.46
C ALA A 117 -26.00 -3.15 7.94
N GLU A 118 -24.94 -3.46 8.68
CA GLU A 118 -25.03 -3.92 10.07
C GLU A 118 -25.07 -2.78 11.09
N ALA A 119 -24.57 -1.59 10.75
CA ALA A 119 -24.48 -0.46 11.67
C ALA A 119 -25.80 -0.11 12.39
N PRO A 120 -26.98 -0.04 11.72
CA PRO A 120 -28.24 0.29 12.39
C PRO A 120 -28.65 -0.70 13.49
N ASP A 121 -28.29 -1.97 13.33
CA ASP A 121 -28.64 -3.06 14.25
C ASP A 121 -27.55 -3.36 15.29
N SER A 122 -26.42 -2.66 15.21
CA SER A 122 -25.32 -2.78 16.17
C SER A 122 -25.80 -2.49 17.60
N GLU A 123 -25.23 -3.20 18.57
CA GLU A 123 -25.59 -3.03 19.99
C GLU A 123 -25.29 -1.60 20.47
N GLN A 124 -24.24 -0.97 19.95
CA GLN A 124 -23.82 0.38 20.28
C GLN A 124 -24.86 1.42 19.84
N VAL A 125 -25.43 1.26 18.63
CA VAL A 125 -26.54 2.12 18.15
C VAL A 125 -27.81 1.86 18.95
N ARG A 126 -28.15 0.58 19.22
CA ARG A 126 -29.32 0.23 20.04
C ARG A 126 -29.24 0.80 21.46
N ARG A 127 -28.04 0.85 22.05
CA ARG A 127 -27.76 1.48 23.34
C ARG A 127 -27.61 3.01 23.27
N ARG A 128 -27.71 3.61 22.08
CA ARG A 128 -27.52 5.05 21.83
C ARG A 128 -26.16 5.58 22.28
N VAL A 129 -25.13 4.72 22.24
CA VAL A 129 -23.75 5.12 22.52
C VAL A 129 -23.15 5.81 21.31
N TRP A 130 -23.46 5.30 20.11
CA TRP A 130 -23.01 5.83 18.83
C TRP A 130 -24.19 6.14 17.91
N THR A 131 -23.99 7.08 17.01
CA THR A 131 -24.83 7.28 15.83
C THR A 131 -24.60 6.16 14.82
N ILE A 132 -25.51 6.04 13.84
CA ILE A 132 -25.37 5.07 12.75
C ILE A 132 -24.08 5.34 11.96
N GLU A 133 -23.76 6.60 11.63
CA GLU A 133 -22.56 6.94 10.86
C GLU A 133 -21.27 6.63 11.63
N GLU A 134 -21.23 6.94 12.92
CA GLU A 134 -20.11 6.53 13.78
C GLU A 134 -19.96 5.02 13.79
N ALA A 135 -21.06 4.27 13.97
CA ALA A 135 -21.01 2.81 13.99
C ALA A 135 -20.51 2.21 12.66
N LYS A 136 -20.87 2.79 11.51
CA LYS A 136 -20.31 2.37 10.20
C LYS A 136 -18.80 2.56 10.17
N LYS A 137 -18.34 3.77 10.54
CA LYS A 137 -16.91 4.12 10.50
C LYS A 137 -16.09 3.27 11.46
N PHE A 138 -16.52 3.15 12.72
CA PHE A 138 -15.82 2.33 13.72
C PHE A 138 -15.82 0.85 13.32
N SER A 139 -16.97 0.30 12.89
CA SER A 139 -17.03 -1.10 12.46
C SER A 139 -16.18 -1.39 11.23
N LEU A 140 -16.10 -0.46 10.27
CA LEU A 140 -15.24 -0.64 9.11
C LEU A 140 -13.77 -0.53 9.49
N ALA A 141 -13.40 0.46 10.31
CA ALA A 141 -12.02 0.64 10.78
C ALA A 141 -11.51 -0.61 11.50
N ASP A 142 -12.32 -1.23 12.37
CA ASP A 142 -11.96 -2.47 13.07
C ASP A 142 -11.72 -3.63 12.08
N ARG A 143 -12.58 -3.78 11.06
CA ARG A 143 -12.42 -4.83 10.04
C ARG A 143 -11.20 -4.60 9.14
N LEU A 144 -10.93 -3.34 8.77
CA LEU A 144 -9.73 -3.00 8.02
C LEU A 144 -8.47 -3.26 8.84
N LYS A 145 -8.52 -3.02 10.16
CA LYS A 145 -7.44 -3.37 11.07
C LYS A 145 -7.13 -4.86 11.02
N GLU A 146 -8.15 -5.68 11.25
CA GLU A 146 -8.03 -7.15 11.24
C GLU A 146 -7.45 -7.62 9.91
N PHE A 147 -7.96 -7.10 8.79
CA PHE A 147 -7.45 -7.43 7.46
C PHE A 147 -5.99 -7.03 7.25
N VAL A 148 -5.57 -5.84 7.68
CA VAL A 148 -4.18 -5.38 7.59
C VAL A 148 -3.25 -6.23 8.46
N GLU A 149 -3.69 -6.59 9.66
CA GLU A 149 -2.93 -7.47 10.57
C GLU A 149 -2.81 -8.90 10.00
N GLU A 150 -3.86 -9.43 9.36
CA GLU A 150 -3.86 -10.74 8.69
C GLU A 150 -2.91 -10.80 7.48
N MET A 151 -2.78 -9.69 6.74
CA MET A 151 -1.83 -9.58 5.64
C MET A 151 -0.36 -9.51 6.11
N SER A 152 -0.11 -9.32 7.40
CA SER A 152 1.25 -9.18 7.94
C SER A 152 2.04 -10.50 7.83
N PRO A 153 3.15 -10.53 7.05
CA PRO A 153 3.95 -11.74 6.91
C PRO A 153 4.73 -12.10 8.19
N LEU A 154 4.74 -11.22 9.19
CA LEU A 154 5.44 -11.40 10.46
C LEU A 154 4.51 -11.72 11.64
N ALA A 155 3.20 -11.92 11.38
CA ALA A 155 2.19 -12.09 12.43
C ALA A 155 2.49 -13.25 13.41
N ASP A 156 3.11 -14.34 12.94
CA ASP A 156 3.31 -15.57 13.72
C ASP A 156 4.59 -15.58 14.58
N GLY A 157 5.43 -14.53 14.51
CA GLY A 157 6.75 -14.51 15.17
C GLY A 157 6.98 -13.28 16.04
N ALA A 158 7.32 -13.47 17.31
CA ALA A 158 7.81 -12.38 18.15
C ALA A 158 9.28 -12.07 17.81
N SER A 159 9.56 -10.84 17.37
CA SER A 159 10.91 -10.37 17.05
C SER A 159 11.00 -8.85 17.13
N MET A 160 12.21 -8.31 17.18
CA MET A 160 12.45 -6.87 17.06
C MET A 160 11.78 -6.26 15.82
N PHE A 161 11.77 -6.98 14.69
CA PHE A 161 11.13 -6.49 13.46
C PHE A 161 9.62 -6.47 13.58
N THR A 162 9.03 -7.46 14.24
CA THR A 162 7.60 -7.51 14.54
C THR A 162 7.19 -6.37 15.46
N ASP A 163 8.00 -6.07 16.49
CA ASP A 163 7.74 -4.95 17.40
C ASP A 163 7.79 -3.59 16.68
N LEU A 164 8.79 -3.38 15.81
CA LEU A 164 8.91 -2.16 15.01
C LEU A 164 7.78 -2.02 13.99
N LEU A 165 7.39 -3.11 13.33
CA LEU A 165 6.29 -3.11 12.38
C LEU A 165 4.96 -2.83 13.07
N ASN A 166 4.69 -3.48 14.20
CA ASN A 166 3.48 -3.25 14.99
C ASN A 166 3.40 -1.82 15.51
N ALA A 167 4.53 -1.23 15.90
CA ALA A 167 4.58 0.19 16.27
C ALA A 167 4.17 1.09 15.09
N ALA A 168 4.69 0.84 13.88
CA ALA A 168 4.31 1.60 12.70
C ALA A 168 2.82 1.40 12.33
N ILE A 169 2.31 0.17 12.39
CA ILE A 169 0.89 -0.14 12.16
C ILE A 169 0.01 0.58 13.20
N SER A 170 0.47 0.72 14.45
CA SER A 170 -0.30 1.41 15.49
C SER A 170 -0.46 2.92 15.27
N GLU A 171 0.37 3.52 14.41
CA GLU A 171 0.26 4.94 14.02
C GLU A 171 -0.73 5.16 12.85
N VAL A 172 -1.24 4.09 12.22
CA VAL A 172 -2.20 4.18 11.11
C VAL A 172 -3.56 4.65 11.63
N ASP A 173 -4.07 5.76 11.07
CA ASP A 173 -5.44 6.21 11.30
C ASP A 173 -6.43 5.43 10.43
N LEU A 174 -6.84 4.26 10.93
CA LEU A 174 -7.81 3.40 10.24
C LEU A 174 -9.21 4.01 10.15
N HIS A 175 -9.54 5.00 10.98
CA HIS A 175 -10.82 5.71 10.87
C HIS A 175 -10.83 6.63 9.66
N GLU A 176 -9.72 7.32 9.39
CA GLU A 176 -9.55 8.14 8.18
C GLU A 176 -9.66 7.28 6.91
N ILE A 177 -9.03 6.10 6.90
CA ILE A 177 -9.14 5.15 5.78
C ILE A 177 -10.58 4.64 5.62
N ALA A 178 -11.24 4.28 6.72
CA ALA A 178 -12.63 3.83 6.69
C ALA A 178 -13.57 4.92 6.14
N GLU A 179 -13.33 6.19 6.50
CA GLU A 179 -14.09 7.33 6.00
C GLU A 179 -13.94 7.46 4.47
N ALA A 180 -12.73 7.37 3.94
CA ALA A 180 -12.48 7.38 2.50
C ALA A 180 -13.26 6.28 1.76
N PHE A 181 -13.30 5.05 2.29
CA PHE A 181 -14.05 3.94 1.69
C PHE A 181 -15.57 4.08 1.78
N LEU A 182 -16.09 4.87 2.72
CA LEU A 182 -17.53 5.12 2.88
C LEU A 182 -18.02 6.29 2.02
N GLU A 183 -17.13 7.20 1.62
CA GLU A 183 -17.42 8.29 0.70
C GLU A 183 -17.40 7.87 -0.78
N ASP A 184 -16.72 6.76 -1.09
CA ASP A 184 -16.59 6.09 -2.41
C ASP A 184 -17.81 5.27 -2.87
#